data_AF-A0A349U3L0-F1
#
_entry.id   AF-A0A349U3L0-F1
#
_cell.length_a   1.000
_cell.length_b   1.000
_cell.length_c   1.000
_cell.angle_alpha   90.00
_cell.angle_beta   90.00
_cell.angle_gamma   90.00
#
_symmetry.space_group_name_H-M   'P 1'
#
loop_
_entity.id
_entity.type
_entity.pdbx_description
1 polymer ?
#
loop_
_entity_poly.entity_id
_entity_poly.type
_entity_poly.pdbx_seq_one_letter_code
_entity_poly.pdbx_strand_id
1 'polypeptide(L)'
;MNPSQIDHDRLFKELLETFFTEFMELFFPEAYRTIEFTNLKFLQQEVFTDVTAGERHEADIIVETRLKKAPGLILVRVEPQAYVQKDFNESMVIYFSRFYE
;
A
#
# COMPACT_ATOMS: atom_id res chain seq x y z
N MET A 1 -16.26 -15.33 18.29
CA MET A 1 -16.08 -16.34 17.22
C MET A 1 -16.60 -15.75 15.92
N ASN A 2 -15.79 -15.74 14.87
CA ASN A 2 -16.27 -16.00 13.51
C ASN A 2 -15.10 -16.65 12.75
N PRO A 3 -15.16 -17.96 12.46
CA PRO A 3 -14.24 -18.52 11.47
C PRO A 3 -14.59 -17.90 10.11
N SER A 4 -13.58 -17.57 9.30
CA SER A 4 -13.66 -17.24 7.86
C SER A 4 -13.92 -15.81 7.37
N GLN A 5 -13.52 -14.74 8.07
CA GLN A 5 -13.30 -13.47 7.36
C GLN A 5 -11.91 -13.51 6.72
N ILE A 6 -11.86 -13.61 5.39
CA ILE A 6 -10.61 -13.57 4.64
C ILE A 6 -9.98 -12.19 4.86
N ASP A 7 -8.73 -12.18 5.32
CA ASP A 7 -7.93 -10.98 5.49
C ASP A 7 -7.45 -10.49 4.12
N HIS A 8 -8.38 -9.87 3.38
CA HIS A 8 -8.17 -9.44 1.99
C HIS A 8 -7.08 -8.38 1.88
N ASP A 9 -6.92 -7.53 2.91
CA ASP A 9 -5.88 -6.50 2.91
C ASP A 9 -4.49 -7.14 2.98
N ARG A 10 -4.26 -7.99 3.98
CA ARG A 10 -3.02 -8.76 4.11
C ARG A 10 -2.70 -9.58 2.85
N LEU A 11 -3.69 -10.29 2.30
CA LEU A 11 -3.49 -11.10 1.09
C LEU A 11 -3.17 -10.26 -0.15
N PHE A 12 -3.81 -9.09 -0.29
CA PHE A 12 -3.53 -8.20 -1.41
C PHE A 12 -2.14 -7.57 -1.28
N LYS A 13 -1.71 -7.23 -0.07
CA LYS A 13 -0.34 -6.76 0.21
C LYS A 13 0.70 -7.83 -0.10
N GLU A 14 0.47 -9.07 0.34
CA GLU A 14 1.34 -10.21 0.02
C GLU A 14 1.44 -10.45 -1.50
N LEU A 15 0.32 -10.33 -2.22
CA LEU A 15 0.31 -10.38 -3.69
C LEU A 15 1.13 -9.23 -4.29
N LEU A 16 0.95 -8.01 -3.80
CA LEU A 16 1.64 -6.83 -4.34
C LEU A 16 3.14 -6.85 -4.05
N GLU A 17 3.58 -7.30 -2.88
CA GLU A 17 4.99 -7.48 -2.56
C GLU A 17 5.63 -8.56 -3.45
N THR A 18 4.91 -9.65 -3.71
CA THR A 18 5.39 -10.76 -4.55
C THR A 18 5.53 -10.36 -6.01
N PHE A 19 4.56 -9.62 -6.54
CA PHE A 19 4.48 -9.25 -7.96
C PHE A 19 4.69 -7.75 -8.20
N PHE A 20 5.47 -7.09 -7.35
CA PHE A 20 5.62 -5.64 -7.39
C PHE A 20 6.16 -5.15 -8.74
N THR A 21 7.13 -5.86 -9.31
CA THR A 21 7.76 -5.51 -10.58
C THR A 21 6.75 -5.60 -11.74
N GLU A 22 6.03 -6.70 -11.82
CA GLU A 22 5.00 -6.96 -12.82
C GLU A 22 3.82 -5.99 -12.68
N PHE A 23 3.44 -5.66 -11.45
CA PHE A 23 2.44 -4.64 -11.16
C PHE A 23 2.89 -3.27 -11.69
N MET A 24 4.13 -2.87 -11.42
CA MET A 24 4.68 -1.61 -11.93
C MET A 24 4.77 -1.60 -13.46
N GLU A 25 5.13 -2.72 -14.09
CA GLU A 25 5.15 -2.86 -15.55
C GLU A 25 3.76 -2.70 -16.16
N LEU A 26 2.75 -3.35 -15.57
CA LEU A 26 1.39 -3.39 -16.10
C LEU A 26 0.63 -2.07 -15.89
N PHE A 27 0.74 -1.47 -14.70
CA PHE A 27 -0.06 -0.30 -14.31
C PHE A 27 0.70 1.03 -14.39
N PHE A 28 2.03 1.01 -14.28
CA PHE A 28 2.86 2.22 -14.27
C PHE A 28 4.06 2.12 -15.24
N PRO A 29 3.83 1.89 -16.55
CA PRO A 29 4.87 1.58 -17.53
C PRO A 29 5.91 2.69 -17.71
N GLU A 30 5.58 3.95 -17.40
CA GLU A 30 6.54 5.05 -17.38
C GLU A 30 7.47 4.98 -16.17
N ALA A 31 6.93 4.78 -14.97
CA ALA A 31 7.72 4.62 -13.75
C ALA A 31 8.61 3.37 -13.85
N TYR A 32 8.06 2.24 -14.32
CA TYR A 32 8.80 0.99 -14.56
C TYR A 32 10.04 1.19 -15.44
N ARG A 33 9.96 2.04 -16.47
CA ARG A 33 11.13 2.33 -17.32
C ARG A 33 12.25 3.07 -16.59
N THR A 34 11.96 3.74 -15.48
CA THR A 34 12.92 4.57 -14.73
C THR A 34 13.45 3.91 -13.45
N ILE A 35 12.71 2.97 -12.87
CA ILE A 35 13.05 2.26 -11.63
C ILE A 35 13.98 1.08 -11.93
N GLU A 36 14.87 0.78 -10.99
CA GLU A 36 15.76 -0.38 -11.00
C GLU A 36 15.20 -1.49 -10.11
N PHE A 37 14.69 -2.57 -10.70
CA PHE A 37 14.01 -3.64 -9.97
C PHE A 37 14.95 -4.75 -9.46
N THR A 38 16.24 -4.69 -9.82
CA THR A 38 17.21 -5.73 -9.38
C THR A 38 17.54 -5.64 -7.89
N ASN A 39 17.34 -4.48 -7.25
CA ASN A 39 17.69 -4.23 -5.84
C ASN A 39 16.51 -3.64 -5.05
N LEU A 40 15.34 -4.29 -5.11
CA LEU A 40 14.19 -3.90 -4.29
C LEU A 40 14.42 -4.32 -2.83
N LYS A 41 14.11 -3.42 -1.91
CA LYS A 41 14.06 -3.70 -0.48
C LYS A 41 12.74 -3.22 0.08
N PHE A 42 11.89 -4.18 0.45
CA PHE A 42 10.66 -3.89 1.18
C PHE A 42 11.01 -3.55 2.62
N LEU A 43 10.64 -2.35 3.06
CA LEU A 43 10.82 -1.95 4.45
C LEU A 43 9.61 -2.45 5.23
N GLN A 44 9.83 -3.32 6.21
CA GLN A 44 8.76 -3.79 7.10
C GLN A 44 8.19 -2.60 7.85
N GLN A 45 6.90 -2.35 7.66
CA GLN A 45 6.14 -1.49 8.55
C GLN A 45 5.52 -2.36 9.65
N GLU A 46 5.92 -2.10 10.89
CA GLU A 46 5.37 -2.76 12.06
C GLU A 46 3.85 -2.55 12.14
N VAL A 47 3.13 -3.60 12.53
CA VAL A 47 1.70 -3.57 12.82
C VAL A 47 1.49 -2.70 14.06
N PHE A 48 1.14 -1.43 13.88
CA PHE A 48 0.70 -0.60 15.00
C PHE A 48 -0.70 -1.03 15.40
N THR A 49 -0.80 -1.94 16.37
CA THR A 49 -2.03 -2.07 17.16
C THR A 49 -2.19 -0.78 17.95
N ASP A 50 -3.13 0.07 17.53
CA ASP A 50 -3.57 1.20 18.34
C ASP A 50 -4.25 0.64 19.59
N VAL A 51 -3.51 0.67 20.70
CA VAL A 51 -3.88 0.08 22.00
C VAL A 51 -5.12 0.78 22.59
N THR A 52 -5.55 1.91 22.01
CA THR A 52 -6.67 2.71 22.49
C THR A 52 -7.99 2.48 21.77
N ALA A 53 -8.01 1.89 20.56
CA ALA A 53 -9.23 1.72 19.78
C ALA A 53 -9.49 0.28 19.29
N GLY A 54 -8.51 -0.63 19.33
CA GLY A 54 -8.69 -2.00 18.85
C GLY A 54 -8.89 -2.13 17.33
N GLU A 55 -8.82 -1.02 16.59
CA GLU A 55 -8.79 -1.02 15.13
C GLU A 55 -7.37 -1.31 14.65
N ARG A 56 -7.23 -2.40 13.91
CA ARG A 56 -5.97 -2.83 13.31
C ARG A 56 -5.75 -2.02 12.04
N HIS A 57 -4.95 -0.97 12.13
CA HIS A 57 -4.45 -0.27 10.94
C HIS A 57 -3.30 -1.10 10.37
N GLU A 58 -3.57 -1.81 9.27
CA GLU A 58 -2.54 -2.52 8.53
C GLU A 58 -1.69 -1.52 7.76
N ALA A 59 -0.38 -1.77 7.71
CA ALA A 59 0.60 -0.81 7.24
C ALA A 59 0.59 -0.55 5.72
N ASP A 60 1.12 0.61 5.31
CA ASP A 60 1.48 0.92 3.92
C ASP A 60 2.59 -0.07 3.42
N ILE A 61 2.85 -0.12 2.10
CA ILE A 61 4.01 -0.85 1.55
C ILE A 61 5.07 0.20 1.15
N ILE A 62 6.25 0.13 1.76
CA ILE A 62 7.38 0.98 1.38
C ILE A 62 8.44 0.14 0.69
N VAL A 63 8.81 0.55 -0.51
CA VAL A 63 9.83 -0.10 -1.33
C VAL A 63 11.00 0.86 -1.51
N GLU A 64 12.11 0.56 -0.84
CA GLU A 64 13.39 1.22 -1.09
C GLU A 64 13.99 0.63 -2.37
N THR A 65 14.40 1.50 -3.30
CA THR A 65 14.96 1.09 -4.58
C THR A 65 15.97 2.12 -5.09
N ARG A 66 16.36 2.00 -6.35
CA ARG A 66 17.08 3.04 -7.09
C ARG A 66 16.29 3.35 -8.35
N LEU A 67 16.32 4.60 -8.76
CA LEU A 67 16.16 4.93 -10.16
C LEU A 67 17.42 4.46 -10.89
N LYS A 68 17.31 4.16 -12.18
CA LYS A 68 18.46 3.74 -13.02
C LYS A 68 19.66 4.70 -12.98
N LYS A 69 19.46 5.95 -12.52
CA LYS A 69 20.48 7.00 -12.44
C LYS A 69 20.68 7.61 -11.04
N ALA A 70 19.89 7.25 -10.03
CA ALA A 70 19.93 7.86 -8.70
C ALA A 70 19.26 6.96 -7.63
N PRO A 71 19.59 7.06 -6.34
CA PRO A 71 18.80 6.41 -5.29
C PRO A 71 17.35 6.95 -5.26
N GLY A 72 16.39 6.14 -4.83
CA GLY A 72 14.98 6.56 -4.75
C GLY A 72 14.15 5.72 -3.77
N LEU A 73 13.23 6.37 -3.06
CA LEU A 73 12.26 5.69 -2.20
C LEU A 73 10.90 5.71 -2.89
N ILE A 74 10.24 4.55 -2.96
CA ILE A 74 8.87 4.43 -3.45
C ILE A 74 7.97 4.07 -2.28
N LEU A 75 6.95 4.89 -2.05
CA LEU A 75 5.89 4.62 -1.08
C LEU A 75 4.63 4.23 -1.84
N VAL A 76 4.12 3.04 -1.59
CA VAL A 76 2.86 2.56 -2.15
C VAL A 76 1.86 2.38 -1.02
N ARG A 77 0.95 3.35 -0.91
CA ARG A 77 -0.22 3.22 -0.04
C ARG A 77 -1.29 2.42 -0.74
N VAL A 78 -1.76 1.36 -0.09
CA VAL A 78 -2.86 0.53 -0.57
C VAL A 78 -3.93 0.51 0.50
N GLU A 79 -5.13 0.97 0.12
CA GLU A 79 -6.32 0.93 0.98
C GLU A 79 -7.41 0.13 0.25
N PRO A 80 -7.41 -1.22 0.39
CA PRO A 80 -8.44 -2.03 -0.24
C PRO A 80 -9.77 -1.86 0.49
N GLN A 81 -10.75 -1.29 -0.20
CA GLN A 81 -12.13 -1.23 0.29
C GLN A 81 -13.00 -2.28 -0.40
N ALA A 82 -13.52 -3.23 0.38
CA ALA A 82 -14.41 -4.29 -0.11
C ALA A 82 -15.83 -4.20 0.49
N TYR A 83 -16.16 -3.13 1.22
CA TYR A 83 -17.42 -3.00 1.95
C TYR A 83 -18.12 -1.67 1.65
N VAL A 84 -19.45 -1.69 1.62
CA VAL A 84 -20.26 -0.47 1.48
C VAL A 84 -20.17 0.32 2.78
N GLN A 85 -19.57 1.51 2.71
CA GLN A 85 -19.47 2.44 3.83
C GLN A 85 -20.49 3.57 3.62
N LYS A 86 -21.39 3.78 4.59
CA LYS A 86 -22.51 4.75 4.46
C LYS A 86 -22.04 6.17 4.11
N ASP A 87 -20.94 6.59 4.69
CA ASP A 87 -20.41 7.96 4.57
C ASP A 87 -19.13 8.02 3.73
N PHE A 88 -18.93 7.04 2.84
CA PHE A 88 -17.72 6.92 2.02
C PHE A 88 -17.37 8.22 1.27
N ASN A 89 -18.37 8.87 0.69
CA ASN A 89 -18.19 10.11 -0.06
C ASN A 89 -17.63 11.24 0.81
N GLU A 90 -18.09 11.36 2.05
CA GLU A 90 -17.62 12.37 3.00
C GLU A 90 -16.17 12.08 3.42
N SER A 91 -15.87 10.81 3.74
CA SER A 91 -14.51 10.36 4.06
C SER A 91 -13.52 10.63 2.92
N MET A 92 -13.91 10.39 1.67
CA MET A 92 -13.07 10.64 0.49
C MET A 92 -12.78 12.14 0.30
N VAL A 93 -13.76 13.02 0.59
CA VAL A 93 -13.58 14.48 0.55
C VAL A 93 -12.61 14.95 1.63
N ILE A 94 -12.73 14.42 2.85
CA ILE A 94 -11.79 14.73 3.95
C ILE A 94 -10.38 14.27 3.58
N TYR A 95 -10.23 13.06 3.05
CA TYR A 95 -8.92 12.52 2.64
C TYR A 95 -8.26 13.39 1.57
N PHE A 96 -9.01 13.76 0.52
CA PHE A 96 -8.55 14.68 -0.51
C PHE A 96 -8.10 16.03 0.08
N SER A 97 -8.88 16.59 1.01
CA SER A 97 -8.54 17.88 1.64
C SER A 97 -7.28 17.83 2.50
N ARG A 98 -7.00 16.69 3.15
CA ARG A 98 -5.80 16.50 3.98
C ARG A 98 -4.53 16.17 3.19
N PHE A 99 -4.67 15.74 1.94
CA PHE A 99 -3.50 15.44 1.08
C PHE A 99 -2.72 16.70 0.65
N TYR A 100 -3.28 17.90 0.89
CA TYR A 100 -2.67 19.19 0.55
C TYR A 100 -2.05 19.93 1.76
N GLU A 101 -2.04 19.33 2.94
CA GLU A 101 -1.29 19.82 4.12
C GLU A 101 0.05 19.09 4.24
#